data_AF-A0A0G4H5D9-F1
#
_entry.id   AF-A0A0G4H5D9-F1
#
_cell.length_a   1.000
_cell.length_b   1.000
_cell.length_c   1.000
_cell.angle_alpha   90.00
_cell.angle_beta   90.00
_cell.angle_gamma   90.00
#
_symmetry.space_group_name_H-M   'P 1'
#
loop_
_entity.id
_entity.type
_entity.pdbx_description
1 polymer ?
#
loop_
_entity_poly.entity_id
_entity_poly.type
_entity_poly.pdbx_seq_one_letter_code
_entity_poly.pdbx_strand_id
1 'polypeptide(L)'
;MAAAASSSSAAAAAVADLPQPQAMSSSSHGRPTRPQQLLPFLISEVARSVAIIGALLAQIASGPLTQQQKLLHHSKETIESTLLQRLAAKGLKDIITLSPDLTSLDVLLRLAYFIDNSGEWSATVPIIRVAKHQGRVKRLPIELVSADVEGVGSRAVYDSRCEALRQISLIGRQIGPLVRRVNGAELLGGRPLTIRTRQTLPADHPFRDRYDEANPVCQEDGEEFASIRDIVLYRMDHGGWEVANKMVYQFDDPQRCERLRVLASQPPPIWDCRSTSTSTSSRWVARSFYRMILLHGDQPDHTFEAHVIICSSDADAPADVSLHTTERPVDGKEGAAALPETVRVVRDVMGADAQVAFGNWLDVALPPAAGAGAGDQGGEQTSGSAMGYPSQHTGGDLMDIDSGGGPAFSAGWQGGGAGGGGSSRDLLQKIRSMRSVASQLVSDLDGAERMIASQADSTLDGASAGSLSALLETLTKQLAEIADHDPQVPISVPLVSAGVSSSSAAPAAAASAGGGGGGADGNRGGKRKAAASSASTCLDGGEGDMAADDRRAVRRRRKQTAEGADGGSVMGEQ
;
A
#
# COMPACT_ATOMS: atom_id res chain seq x y z
N MET A 1 9.43 -76.78 -14.22
CA MET A 1 8.89 -76.90 -15.60
C MET A 1 8.53 -75.49 -16.05
N ALA A 2 9.45 -74.82 -16.75
CA ALA A 2 9.39 -74.43 -18.18
C ALA A 2 8.56 -73.13 -18.37
N ALA A 3 9.14 -71.93 -18.56
CA ALA A 3 10.03 -71.39 -19.60
C ALA A 3 9.31 -71.00 -20.92
N ALA A 4 9.27 -69.70 -21.22
CA ALA A 4 9.36 -69.01 -22.54
C ALA A 4 9.11 -67.50 -22.26
N ALA A 5 9.96 -66.49 -22.51
CA ALA A 5 10.99 -66.15 -23.50
C ALA A 5 10.45 -65.77 -24.90
N SER A 6 10.45 -64.45 -25.20
CA SER A 6 10.84 -63.78 -26.47
C SER A 6 10.40 -62.31 -26.39
N SER A 7 11.27 -61.29 -26.47
CA SER A 7 12.18 -60.80 -27.55
C SER A 7 11.62 -59.46 -28.04
N SER A 8 12.19 -58.31 -27.64
CA SER A 8 13.25 -57.55 -28.33
C SER A 8 12.83 -56.95 -29.68
N SER A 9 12.67 -55.63 -29.73
CA SER A 9 12.83 -54.81 -30.94
C SER A 9 13.32 -53.42 -30.53
N ALA A 10 14.57 -53.14 -30.88
CA ALA A 10 15.20 -51.83 -30.79
C ALA A 10 14.63 -50.88 -31.85
N ALA A 11 14.36 -49.64 -31.47
CA ALA A 11 14.18 -48.54 -32.42
C ALA A 11 15.01 -47.34 -31.97
N ALA A 12 15.89 -46.97 -32.88
CA ALA A 12 16.77 -45.82 -33.01
C ALA A 12 16.55 -44.61 -32.08
N ALA A 13 17.70 -44.16 -31.57
CA ALA A 13 17.92 -42.88 -30.93
C ALA A 13 17.45 -41.69 -31.80
N ALA A 14 16.53 -40.90 -31.25
CA ALA A 14 16.38 -39.50 -31.59
C ALA A 14 17.08 -38.71 -30.48
N VAL A 15 18.22 -38.13 -30.83
CA VAL A 15 18.94 -37.15 -30.02
C VAL A 15 18.03 -35.93 -29.88
N ALA A 16 17.40 -35.78 -28.72
CA ALA A 16 16.66 -34.58 -28.39
C ALA A 16 17.68 -33.47 -28.10
N ASP A 17 17.64 -32.42 -28.92
CA ASP A 17 18.39 -31.18 -28.75
C ASP A 17 18.19 -30.64 -27.33
N LEU A 18 19.31 -30.50 -26.63
CA LEU A 18 19.40 -29.75 -25.38
C LEU A 18 19.01 -28.30 -25.66
N PRO A 19 18.09 -27.68 -24.91
CA PRO A 19 17.79 -26.27 -25.05
C PRO A 19 19.05 -25.47 -24.73
N GLN A 20 19.52 -24.73 -25.73
CA GLN A 20 20.54 -23.70 -25.59
C GLN A 20 20.20 -22.79 -24.40
N PRO A 21 21.18 -22.43 -23.55
CA PRO A 21 20.96 -21.43 -22.51
C PRO A 21 20.56 -20.11 -23.19
N GLN A 22 19.33 -19.66 -22.94
CA GLN A 22 18.89 -18.34 -23.35
C GLN A 22 19.87 -17.31 -22.76
N ALA A 23 20.55 -16.59 -23.65
CA ALA A 23 21.31 -15.42 -23.27
C ALA A 23 20.37 -14.49 -22.50
N MET A 24 20.72 -14.19 -21.25
CA MET A 24 20.03 -13.18 -20.47
C MET A 24 20.15 -11.87 -21.25
N SER A 25 19.06 -11.48 -21.92
CA SER A 25 18.87 -10.13 -22.45
C SER A 25 19.00 -9.20 -21.25
N SER A 26 20.18 -8.61 -21.08
CA SER A 26 20.39 -7.51 -20.17
C SER A 26 19.38 -6.44 -20.57
N SER A 27 18.35 -6.27 -19.75
CA SER A 27 17.40 -5.16 -19.89
C SER A 27 18.23 -3.88 -19.84
N SER A 28 18.53 -3.35 -21.03
CA SER A 28 19.22 -2.09 -21.21
C SER A 28 18.28 -0.99 -20.73
N HIS A 29 18.25 -0.77 -19.42
CA HIS A 29 17.62 0.38 -18.83
C HIS A 29 18.23 1.59 -19.52
N GLY A 30 17.42 2.27 -20.34
CA GLY A 30 17.83 3.41 -21.14
C GLY A 30 18.50 4.42 -20.22
N ARG A 31 19.80 4.61 -20.41
CA ARG A 31 20.61 5.50 -19.57
C ARG A 31 20.00 6.90 -19.64
N PRO A 32 19.59 7.51 -18.52
CA PRO A 32 18.94 8.82 -18.53
C PRO A 32 19.83 9.85 -19.23
N THR A 33 19.28 10.53 -20.24
CA THR A 33 20.04 11.44 -21.13
C THR A 33 19.83 12.91 -20.79
N ARG A 34 18.87 13.22 -19.89
CA ARG A 34 18.51 14.59 -19.53
C ARG A 34 18.84 14.86 -18.04
N PRO A 35 19.34 16.06 -17.69
CA PRO A 35 19.62 16.45 -16.30
C PRO A 35 18.44 16.23 -15.35
N GLN A 36 17.22 16.53 -15.81
CA GLN A 36 15.97 16.33 -15.05
C GLN A 36 15.68 14.85 -14.73
N GLN A 37 16.25 13.90 -15.47
CA GLN A 37 16.14 12.46 -15.20
C GLN A 37 17.21 11.95 -14.23
N LEU A 38 18.29 12.71 -14.01
CA LEU A 38 19.36 12.34 -13.06
C LEU A 38 18.98 12.68 -11.62
N LEU A 39 18.18 13.71 -11.43
CA LEU A 39 17.82 14.20 -10.10
C LEU A 39 17.06 13.14 -9.26
N PRO A 40 16.03 12.45 -9.80
CA PRO A 40 15.37 11.35 -9.08
C PRO A 40 16.33 10.21 -8.73
N PHE A 41 17.30 9.91 -9.60
CA PHE A 41 18.30 8.87 -9.36
C PHE A 41 19.25 9.28 -8.22
N LEU A 42 19.74 10.51 -8.24
CA LEU A 42 20.62 11.05 -7.20
C LEU A 42 19.90 11.10 -5.84
N ILE A 43 18.62 11.46 -5.79
CA ILE A 43 17.84 11.41 -4.54
C ILE A 43 17.73 9.98 -4.01
N SER A 44 17.53 8.97 -4.85
CA SER A 44 17.56 7.56 -4.42
C SER A 44 18.94 7.16 -3.91
N GLU A 45 20.01 7.62 -4.54
CA GLU A 45 21.38 7.31 -4.12
C GLU A 45 21.72 7.97 -2.78
N VAL A 46 21.40 9.25 -2.64
CA VAL A 46 21.54 10.01 -1.40
C VAL A 46 20.74 9.33 -0.29
N ALA A 47 19.47 9.01 -0.53
CA ALA A 47 18.61 8.33 0.44
C ALA A 47 19.14 6.93 0.85
N ARG A 48 19.95 6.29 -0.01
CA ARG A 48 20.58 4.99 0.25
C ARG A 48 21.88 5.08 1.05
N SER A 49 22.45 6.26 1.28
CA SER A 49 23.71 6.37 2.03
C SER A 49 23.62 7.38 3.17
N VAL A 50 23.68 6.86 4.40
CA VAL A 50 23.64 7.67 5.63
C VAL A 50 24.77 8.70 5.66
N ALA A 51 25.95 8.34 5.16
CA ALA A 51 27.09 9.24 5.10
C ALA A 51 26.85 10.41 4.13
N ILE A 52 26.19 10.15 3.00
CA ILE A 52 25.89 11.18 2.00
C ILE A 52 24.79 12.11 2.51
N ILE A 53 23.78 11.57 3.19
CA ILE A 53 22.78 12.39 3.90
C ILE A 53 23.47 13.30 4.92
N GLY A 54 24.36 12.74 5.75
CA GLY A 54 25.10 13.50 6.75
C GLY A 54 25.96 14.61 6.14
N ALA A 55 26.63 14.31 5.03
CA ALA A 55 27.42 15.28 4.28
C ALA A 55 26.57 16.40 3.67
N LEU A 56 25.44 16.06 3.03
CA LEU A 56 24.50 17.04 2.47
C LEU A 56 23.97 17.97 3.58
N LEU A 57 23.59 17.41 4.72
CA LEU A 57 23.11 18.17 5.87
C LEU A 57 24.21 19.07 6.45
N ALA A 58 25.45 18.56 6.59
CA ALA A 58 26.59 19.33 7.08
C ALA A 58 26.96 20.49 6.14
N GLN A 59 26.85 20.27 4.83
CA GLN A 59 27.06 21.28 3.82
C GLN A 59 25.99 22.37 3.87
N ILE A 60 24.71 21.99 3.98
CA ILE A 60 23.62 22.94 4.15
C ILE A 60 23.89 23.80 5.39
N ALA A 61 24.41 23.19 6.47
CA ALA A 61 24.73 23.88 7.71
C ALA A 61 25.96 24.81 7.67
N SER A 62 26.85 24.69 6.67
CA SER A 62 28.10 25.48 6.61
C SER A 62 28.01 26.77 5.79
N GLY A 63 26.90 27.01 5.06
CA GLY A 63 26.69 28.20 4.24
C GLY A 63 26.17 29.43 5.02
N PRO A 64 26.20 30.64 4.41
CA PRO A 64 25.52 31.81 4.96
C PRO A 64 24.02 31.53 5.15
N LEU A 65 23.43 32.00 6.27
CA LEU A 65 22.05 31.68 6.66
C LEU A 65 21.02 31.89 5.54
N THR A 66 21.14 32.98 4.77
CA THR A 66 20.22 33.30 3.67
C THR A 66 20.36 32.35 2.48
N GLN A 67 21.58 31.86 2.20
CA GLN A 67 21.84 30.87 1.16
C GLN A 67 21.41 29.47 1.62
N GLN A 68 21.67 29.14 2.90
CA GLN A 68 21.23 27.90 3.52
C GLN A 68 19.70 27.74 3.46
N GLN A 69 18.95 28.79 3.81
CA GLN A 69 17.48 28.75 3.75
C GLN A 69 16.96 28.53 2.33
N LYS A 70 17.52 29.24 1.34
CA LYS A 70 17.14 29.07 -0.07
C LYS A 70 17.44 27.66 -0.58
N LEU A 71 18.64 27.15 -0.27
CA LEU A 71 19.05 25.81 -0.69
C LEU A 71 18.20 24.72 -0.03
N LEU A 72 17.88 24.88 1.25
CA LEU A 72 17.04 23.94 2.00
C LEU A 72 15.61 23.92 1.46
N HIS A 73 15.03 25.10 1.17
CA HIS A 73 13.71 25.19 0.56
C HIS A 73 13.67 24.52 -0.82
N HIS A 74 14.62 24.84 -1.69
CA HIS A 74 14.71 24.25 -3.02
C HIS A 74 14.93 22.72 -2.98
N SER A 75 15.81 22.25 -2.11
CA SER A 75 16.05 20.81 -1.92
C SER A 75 14.80 20.09 -1.42
N LYS A 76 14.07 20.72 -0.48
CA LYS A 76 12.81 20.21 0.04
C LYS A 76 11.79 20.05 -1.08
N GLU A 77 11.49 21.11 -1.83
CA GLU A 77 10.53 21.08 -2.94
C GLU A 77 10.89 20.01 -3.99
N THR A 78 12.18 19.87 -4.29
CA THR A 78 12.67 18.91 -5.27
C THR A 78 12.48 17.46 -4.80
N ILE A 79 12.75 17.19 -3.51
CA ILE A 79 12.53 15.86 -2.92
C ILE A 79 11.04 15.54 -2.81
N GLU A 80 10.21 16.50 -2.40
CA GLU A 80 8.75 16.33 -2.36
C GLU A 80 8.17 16.01 -3.75
N SER A 81 8.56 16.77 -4.77
CA SER A 81 8.14 16.52 -6.15
C SER A 81 8.55 15.12 -6.63
N THR A 82 9.79 14.72 -6.34
CA THR A 82 10.32 13.39 -6.67
C THR A 82 9.56 12.27 -5.94
N LEU A 83 9.26 12.47 -4.65
CA LEU A 83 8.47 11.53 -3.86
C LEU A 83 7.06 11.35 -4.42
N LEU A 84 6.37 12.45 -4.76
CA LEU A 84 5.05 12.39 -5.37
C LEU A 84 5.07 11.65 -6.71
N GLN A 85 6.11 11.86 -7.53
CA GLN A 85 6.29 11.10 -8.76
C GLN A 85 6.47 9.59 -8.50
N ARG A 86 7.23 9.22 -7.48
CA ARG A 86 7.44 7.80 -7.10
C ARG A 86 6.19 7.14 -6.53
N LEU A 87 5.45 7.86 -5.69
CA LEU A 87 4.15 7.41 -5.22
C LEU A 87 3.21 7.18 -6.41
N ALA A 88 3.17 8.09 -7.37
CA ALA A 88 2.38 7.91 -8.59
C ALA A 88 2.84 6.70 -9.41
N ALA A 89 4.15 6.50 -9.59
CA ALA A 89 4.70 5.34 -10.30
C ALA A 89 4.37 4.00 -9.64
N LYS A 90 4.13 3.99 -8.32
CA LYS A 90 3.68 2.82 -7.55
C LYS A 90 2.16 2.70 -7.43
N GLY A 91 1.40 3.50 -8.17
CA GLY A 91 -0.07 3.48 -8.13
C GLY A 91 -0.68 4.09 -6.85
N LEU A 92 0.09 4.91 -6.12
CA LEU A 92 -0.31 5.47 -4.83
C LEU A 92 -0.78 6.94 -4.92
N LYS A 93 -0.83 7.54 -6.11
CA LYS A 93 -1.15 8.97 -6.31
C LYS A 93 -2.42 9.43 -5.57
N ASP A 94 -3.47 8.61 -5.62
CA ASP A 94 -4.77 8.92 -5.02
C ASP A 94 -5.01 8.17 -3.69
N ILE A 95 -3.95 7.53 -3.17
CA ILE A 95 -3.98 6.70 -1.97
C ILE A 95 -3.14 7.31 -0.85
N ILE A 96 -2.00 7.89 -1.20
CA ILE A 96 -1.03 8.47 -0.26
C ILE A 96 -0.58 9.82 -0.78
N THR A 97 -0.55 10.82 0.12
CA THR A 97 0.03 12.13 -0.12
C THR A 97 0.99 12.50 1.01
N LEU A 98 1.81 13.50 0.78
CA LEU A 98 2.72 14.05 1.78
C LEU A 98 2.00 15.14 2.58
N SER A 99 2.13 15.13 3.91
CA SER A 99 1.67 16.26 4.73
C SER A 99 2.58 17.47 4.49
N PRO A 100 2.03 18.71 4.43
CA PRO A 100 2.83 19.93 4.37
C PRO A 100 3.75 20.11 5.59
N ASP A 101 3.43 19.44 6.71
CA ASP A 101 4.19 19.47 7.95
C ASP A 101 5.47 18.61 7.91
N LEU A 102 5.66 17.81 6.85
CA LEU A 102 6.91 17.07 6.57
C LEU A 102 8.03 18.04 6.15
N THR A 103 8.48 18.84 7.11
CA THR A 103 9.48 19.90 6.89
C THR A 103 10.92 19.42 7.03
N SER A 104 11.13 18.28 7.70
CA SER A 104 12.46 17.72 7.94
C SER A 104 13.00 17.02 6.68
N LEU A 105 14.15 17.50 6.19
CA LEU A 105 14.85 16.93 5.05
C LEU A 105 15.24 15.46 5.31
N ASP A 106 15.68 15.15 6.53
CA ASP A 106 16.04 13.78 6.93
C ASP A 106 14.83 12.83 6.85
N VAL A 107 13.67 13.28 7.32
CA VAL A 107 12.42 12.51 7.26
C VAL A 107 11.99 12.28 5.81
N LEU A 108 12.09 13.30 4.95
CA LEU A 108 11.76 13.18 3.53
C LEU A 108 12.70 12.20 2.80
N LEU A 109 14.01 12.27 3.06
CA LEU A 109 14.98 11.33 2.48
C LEU A 109 14.75 9.90 2.95
N ARG A 110 14.43 9.72 4.23
CA ARG A 110 14.08 8.42 4.79
C ARG A 110 12.78 7.86 4.22
N LEU A 111 11.77 8.71 4.01
CA LEU A 111 10.55 8.33 3.31
C LEU A 111 10.84 7.90 1.86
N ALA A 112 11.71 8.62 1.15
CA ALA A 112 12.12 8.27 -0.20
C ALA A 112 12.76 6.88 -0.25
N TYR A 113 13.64 6.59 0.72
CA TYR A 113 14.21 5.26 0.90
C TYR A 113 13.12 4.19 1.13
N PHE A 114 12.17 4.43 2.04
CA PHE A 114 11.10 3.47 2.31
C PHE A 114 10.18 3.24 1.11
N ILE A 115 9.84 4.26 0.33
CA ILE A 115 9.02 4.07 -0.87
C ILE A 115 9.78 3.25 -1.91
N ASP A 116 11.07 3.49 -2.13
CA ASP A 116 11.87 2.73 -3.09
C ASP A 116 12.00 1.24 -2.70
N ASN A 117 12.17 0.95 -1.40
CA ASN A 117 12.52 -0.38 -0.89
C ASN A 117 11.35 -1.18 -0.30
N SER A 118 10.12 -0.68 -0.46
CA SER A 118 8.89 -1.34 0.01
C SER A 118 8.29 -2.31 -1.00
N GLY A 119 8.92 -2.52 -2.16
CA GLY A 119 8.41 -3.43 -3.19
C GLY A 119 7.10 -2.97 -3.84
N GLU A 120 6.20 -3.90 -4.13
CA GLU A 120 5.02 -3.70 -4.97
C GLU A 120 3.76 -3.38 -4.15
N TRP A 121 3.18 -2.20 -4.36
CA TRP A 121 2.09 -1.68 -3.53
C TRP A 121 0.68 -2.06 -4.00
N SER A 122 0.54 -2.62 -5.19
CA SER A 122 -0.77 -2.90 -5.80
C SER A 122 -1.68 -3.76 -4.92
N ALA A 123 -1.13 -4.73 -4.16
CA ALA A 123 -1.88 -5.56 -3.21
C ALA A 123 -2.32 -4.82 -1.92
N THR A 124 -1.68 -3.70 -1.58
CA THR A 124 -1.96 -2.92 -0.37
C THR A 124 -2.99 -1.81 -0.62
N VAL A 125 -3.12 -1.36 -1.88
CA VAL A 125 -4.12 -0.35 -2.28
C VAL A 125 -5.56 -0.77 -1.93
N PRO A 126 -6.03 -2.00 -2.25
CA PRO A 126 -7.34 -2.48 -1.82
C PRO A 126 -7.57 -2.39 -0.31
N ILE A 127 -6.58 -2.79 0.50
CA ILE A 127 -6.65 -2.78 1.97
C ILE A 127 -6.86 -1.35 2.50
N ILE A 128 -6.17 -0.38 1.92
CA ILE A 128 -6.32 1.04 2.28
C ILE A 128 -7.74 1.54 1.97
N ARG A 129 -8.30 1.14 0.83
CA ARG A 129 -9.68 1.51 0.46
C ARG A 129 -10.71 0.86 1.37
N VAL A 130 -10.54 -0.41 1.72
CA VAL A 130 -11.36 -1.07 2.76
C VAL A 130 -11.28 -0.29 4.07
N ALA A 131 -10.09 0.08 4.52
CA ALA A 131 -9.91 0.87 5.74
C ALA A 131 -10.63 2.24 5.68
N LYS A 132 -10.70 2.88 4.50
CA LYS A 132 -11.49 4.10 4.28
C LYS A 132 -12.98 3.84 4.42
N HIS A 133 -13.53 2.84 3.75
CA HIS A 133 -14.96 2.52 3.86
C HIS A 133 -15.36 2.12 5.28
N GLN A 134 -14.47 1.43 5.98
CA GLN A 134 -14.61 1.04 7.38
C GLN A 134 -14.43 2.19 8.38
N GLY A 135 -14.21 3.42 7.90
CA GLY A 135 -14.09 4.63 8.73
C GLY A 135 -12.80 4.69 9.57
N ARG A 136 -11.84 3.78 9.34
CA ARG A 136 -10.52 3.80 10.00
C ARG A 136 -9.64 4.89 9.40
N VAL A 137 -9.72 5.05 8.09
CA VAL A 137 -9.12 6.14 7.34
C VAL A 137 -10.20 7.19 7.06
N LYS A 138 -9.99 8.42 7.52
CA LYS A 138 -10.98 9.50 7.37
C LYS A 138 -11.19 9.94 5.91
N ARG A 139 -10.11 10.01 5.13
CA ARG A 139 -10.11 10.45 3.74
C ARG A 139 -8.96 9.82 2.96
N LEU A 140 -9.14 9.70 1.65
CA LEU A 140 -8.05 9.42 0.71
C LEU A 140 -7.78 10.67 -0.14
N PRO A 141 -6.51 10.94 -0.51
CA PRO A 141 -5.31 10.21 -0.10
C PRO A 141 -4.99 10.35 1.41
N ILE A 142 -4.34 9.34 2.00
CA ILE A 142 -3.82 9.38 3.38
C ILE A 142 -2.65 10.35 3.41
N GLU A 143 -2.65 11.26 4.36
CA GLU A 143 -1.53 12.19 4.59
C GLU A 143 -0.48 11.50 5.47
N LEU A 144 0.71 11.23 4.91
CA LEU A 144 1.85 10.78 5.71
C LEU A 144 2.45 11.94 6.48
N VAL A 145 2.65 11.75 7.78
CA VAL A 145 3.29 12.71 8.67
C VAL A 145 4.63 12.17 9.20
N SER A 146 5.45 13.02 9.82
CA SER A 146 6.77 12.61 10.33
C SER A 146 6.70 11.39 11.24
N ALA A 147 5.67 11.34 12.06
CA ALA A 147 5.49 10.26 13.02
C ALA A 147 5.12 8.90 12.38
N ASP A 148 4.63 8.88 11.13
CA ASP A 148 4.45 7.64 10.37
C ASP A 148 5.82 7.11 9.92
N VAL A 149 6.68 7.98 9.39
CA VAL A 149 8.04 7.66 8.93
C VAL A 149 8.94 7.24 10.10
N GLU A 150 8.87 7.95 11.22
CA GLU A 150 9.62 7.62 12.43
C GLU A 150 9.14 6.30 13.04
N GLY A 151 7.83 6.05 13.02
CA GLY A 151 7.19 4.83 13.53
C GLY A 151 7.65 3.56 12.82
N VAL A 152 8.12 3.66 11.58
CA VAL A 152 8.72 2.54 10.85
C VAL A 152 9.93 1.94 11.60
N GLY A 153 10.66 2.75 12.36
CA GLY A 153 11.90 2.36 13.03
C GLY A 153 13.12 2.45 12.12
N SER A 154 14.30 2.13 12.65
CA SER A 154 15.57 2.32 11.95
C SER A 154 15.61 1.60 10.60
N ARG A 155 16.49 2.04 9.71
CA ARG A 155 16.69 1.41 8.41
C ARG A 155 16.99 -0.09 8.54
N ALA A 156 17.84 -0.49 9.48
CA ALA A 156 18.12 -1.91 9.74
C ALA A 156 16.86 -2.71 10.14
N VAL A 157 15.98 -2.12 10.97
CA VAL A 157 14.70 -2.76 11.32
C VAL A 157 13.81 -2.89 10.09
N TYR A 158 13.70 -1.84 9.29
CA TYR A 158 12.92 -1.84 8.06
C TYR A 158 13.43 -2.86 7.04
N ASP A 159 14.72 -2.89 6.77
CA ASP A 159 15.35 -3.80 5.81
C ASP A 159 15.23 -5.27 6.28
N SER A 160 15.21 -5.52 7.59
CA SER A 160 15.00 -6.87 8.14
C SER A 160 13.58 -7.42 8.00
N ARG A 161 12.60 -6.58 7.62
CA ARG A 161 11.20 -6.99 7.42
C ARG A 161 10.97 -7.49 6.00
N CYS A 162 10.01 -8.40 5.84
CA CYS A 162 9.46 -8.74 4.53
C CYS A 162 8.68 -7.55 3.93
N GLU A 163 8.42 -7.63 2.63
CA GLU A 163 7.80 -6.55 1.86
C GLU A 163 6.46 -6.08 2.45
N ALA A 164 5.55 -7.01 2.74
CA ALA A 164 4.24 -6.69 3.30
C ALA A 164 4.38 -5.92 4.63
N LEU A 165 5.27 -6.35 5.52
CA LEU A 165 5.50 -5.62 6.78
C LEU A 165 6.13 -4.25 6.56
N ARG A 166 7.02 -4.07 5.57
CA ARG A 166 7.58 -2.75 5.23
C ARG A 166 6.49 -1.77 4.83
N GLN A 167 5.56 -2.22 3.99
CA GLN A 167 4.42 -1.41 3.53
C GLN A 167 3.48 -1.08 4.70
N ILE A 168 3.04 -2.09 5.45
CA ILE A 168 2.13 -1.90 6.59
C ILE A 168 2.79 -1.10 7.71
N SER A 169 4.10 -1.18 7.92
CA SER A 169 4.80 -0.35 8.91
C SER A 169 4.67 1.14 8.61
N LEU A 170 4.63 1.53 7.33
CA LEU A 170 4.54 2.93 6.93
C LEU A 170 3.11 3.48 7.08
N ILE A 171 2.09 2.68 6.78
CA ILE A 171 0.69 3.12 6.80
C ILE A 171 -0.10 2.67 8.02
N GLY A 172 0.44 1.78 8.84
CA GLY A 172 -0.29 1.03 9.88
C GLY A 172 -0.96 1.92 10.91
N ARG A 173 -0.31 3.05 11.26
CA ARG A 173 -0.88 4.06 12.15
C ARG A 173 -2.15 4.70 11.58
N GLN A 174 -2.23 4.85 10.26
CA GLN A 174 -3.34 5.51 9.57
C GLN A 174 -4.50 4.55 9.32
N ILE A 175 -4.22 3.27 9.08
CA ILE A 175 -5.25 2.24 8.85
C ILE A 175 -5.73 1.55 10.13
N GLY A 176 -5.07 1.79 11.28
CA GLY A 176 -5.45 1.31 12.61
C GLY A 176 -4.52 0.25 13.20
N PRO A 177 -4.17 -0.83 12.46
CA PRO A 177 -3.20 -1.82 12.93
C PRO A 177 -1.79 -1.24 13.06
N LEU A 178 -1.40 -0.86 14.27
CA LEU A 178 -0.04 -0.43 14.54
C LEU A 178 0.92 -1.63 14.48
N VAL A 179 1.85 -1.60 13.53
CA VAL A 179 2.99 -2.52 13.48
C VAL A 179 4.13 -1.92 14.30
N ARG A 180 4.60 -2.65 15.31
CA ARG A 180 5.72 -2.22 16.15
C ARG A 180 6.64 -3.40 16.46
N ARG A 181 7.94 -3.13 16.59
CA ARG A 181 8.90 -4.14 17.05
C ARG A 181 9.25 -3.90 18.51
N VAL A 182 9.05 -4.90 19.36
CA VAL A 182 9.34 -4.83 20.80
C VAL A 182 10.17 -6.06 21.16
N ASN A 183 11.37 -5.86 21.71
CA ASN A 183 12.29 -6.93 22.08
C ASN A 183 12.55 -7.93 20.95
N GLY A 184 12.66 -7.43 19.71
CA GLY A 184 12.89 -8.24 18.52
C GLY A 184 11.64 -8.89 17.91
N ALA A 185 10.53 -8.95 18.63
CA ALA A 185 9.25 -9.49 18.15
C ALA A 185 8.42 -8.42 17.43
N GLU A 186 7.79 -8.78 16.31
CA GLU A 186 6.82 -7.93 15.63
C GLU A 186 5.46 -8.05 16.34
N LEU A 187 4.80 -6.91 16.53
CA LEU A 187 3.47 -6.81 17.11
C LEU A 187 2.54 -6.12 16.12
N LEU A 188 1.34 -6.67 15.91
CA LEU A 188 0.27 -6.07 15.10
C LEU A 188 -0.90 -5.71 16.02
N GLY A 189 -1.26 -4.43 16.12
CA GLY A 189 -2.33 -3.99 17.03
C GLY A 189 -2.04 -4.32 18.50
N GLY A 190 -0.75 -4.40 18.87
CA GLY A 190 -0.30 -4.77 20.21
C GLY A 190 -0.19 -6.27 20.47
N ARG A 191 -0.59 -7.13 19.54
CA ARG A 191 -0.51 -8.59 19.70
C ARG A 191 0.71 -9.18 18.99
N PRO A 192 1.38 -10.21 19.56
CA PRO A 192 2.52 -10.85 18.92
C PRO A 192 2.19 -11.47 17.57
N LEU A 193 2.98 -11.11 16.57
CA LEU A 193 2.89 -11.66 15.22
C LEU A 193 4.07 -12.60 14.98
N THR A 194 3.81 -13.89 14.83
CA THR A 194 4.84 -14.88 14.49
C THR A 194 4.87 -15.07 12.99
N ILE A 195 5.94 -14.61 12.33
CA ILE A 195 6.14 -14.81 10.90
C ILE A 195 6.69 -16.22 10.65
N ARG A 196 6.02 -17.00 9.82
CA ARG A 196 6.44 -18.35 9.45
C ARG A 196 7.29 -18.27 8.18
N THR A 197 8.44 -18.92 8.20
CA THR A 197 9.23 -19.14 6.98
C THR A 197 8.76 -20.43 6.31
N ARG A 198 9.05 -20.61 5.03
CA ARG A 198 8.73 -21.85 4.32
C ARG A 198 9.29 -23.10 5.05
N GLN A 199 10.43 -22.95 5.72
CA GLN A 199 11.08 -24.02 6.48
C GLN A 199 10.41 -24.29 7.83
N THR A 200 9.83 -23.27 8.49
CA THR A 200 9.15 -23.45 9.78
C THR A 200 7.68 -23.82 9.66
N LEU A 201 7.11 -23.77 8.46
CA LEU A 201 5.80 -24.35 8.18
C LEU A 201 5.87 -25.88 8.22
N PRO A 202 4.86 -26.58 8.75
CA PRO A 202 4.68 -28.02 8.56
C PRO A 202 4.59 -28.39 7.06
N ALA A 203 4.94 -29.64 6.72
CA ALA A 203 4.93 -30.11 5.33
C ALA A 203 3.51 -30.18 4.74
N ASP A 204 2.53 -30.46 5.58
CA ASP A 204 1.09 -30.59 5.29
C ASP A 204 0.29 -29.30 5.58
N HIS A 205 0.98 -28.18 5.82
CA HIS A 205 0.34 -26.91 6.13
C HIS A 205 -0.43 -26.34 4.92
N PRO A 206 -1.68 -25.86 5.07
CA PRO A 206 -2.56 -25.43 3.96
C PRO A 206 -1.97 -24.39 3.02
N PHE A 207 -1.12 -23.53 3.58
CA PHE A 207 -0.58 -22.37 2.87
C PHE A 207 0.85 -22.62 2.36
N ARG A 208 1.40 -23.83 2.55
CA ARG A 208 2.79 -24.13 2.17
C ARG A 208 3.02 -24.02 0.66
N ASP A 209 2.09 -24.54 -0.14
CA ASP A 209 2.22 -24.57 -1.61
C ASP A 209 2.08 -23.19 -2.26
N ARG A 210 1.46 -22.24 -1.54
CA ARG A 210 1.25 -20.85 -1.98
C ARG A 210 2.09 -19.86 -1.17
N TYR A 211 3.15 -20.34 -0.54
CA TYR A 211 4.02 -19.51 0.28
C TYR A 211 4.68 -18.41 -0.57
N ASP A 212 4.52 -17.16 -0.15
CA ASP A 212 5.15 -15.98 -0.71
C ASP A 212 6.13 -15.38 0.31
N GLU A 213 7.40 -15.23 -0.04
CA GLU A 213 8.42 -14.65 0.85
C GLU A 213 8.23 -13.13 1.05
N ALA A 214 7.64 -12.44 0.06
CA ALA A 214 7.32 -11.02 0.18
C ALA A 214 6.15 -10.78 1.14
N ASN A 215 5.25 -11.75 1.26
CA ASN A 215 4.05 -11.71 2.10
C ASN A 215 3.81 -13.05 2.81
N PRO A 216 4.70 -13.44 3.74
CA PRO A 216 4.72 -14.77 4.33
C PRO A 216 3.51 -15.06 5.20
N VAL A 217 3.23 -16.36 5.37
CA VAL A 217 2.31 -16.90 6.36
C VAL A 217 2.67 -16.36 7.74
N CYS A 218 1.68 -15.98 8.54
CA CYS A 218 1.89 -15.50 9.89
C CYS A 218 0.87 -16.08 10.87
N GLN A 219 1.18 -16.01 12.15
CA GLN A 219 0.31 -16.49 13.22
C GLN A 219 0.12 -15.42 14.29
N GLU A 220 -1.12 -15.30 14.78
CA GLU A 220 -1.52 -14.43 15.88
C GLU A 220 -2.54 -15.17 16.75
N ASP A 221 -2.30 -15.23 18.07
CA ASP A 221 -3.20 -15.88 19.06
C ASP A 221 -3.64 -17.32 18.74
N GLY A 222 -2.82 -18.07 17.99
CA GLY A 222 -3.10 -19.44 17.57
C GLY A 222 -3.82 -19.56 16.23
N GLU A 223 -4.18 -18.46 15.60
CA GLU A 223 -4.73 -18.42 14.24
C GLU A 223 -3.61 -18.20 13.22
N GLU A 224 -3.56 -19.04 12.20
CA GLU A 224 -2.59 -18.97 11.11
C GLU A 224 -3.25 -18.30 9.89
N PHE A 225 -2.63 -17.27 9.34
CA PHE A 225 -3.11 -16.51 8.19
C PHE A 225 -2.25 -16.83 6.98
N ALA A 226 -2.86 -16.94 5.80
CA ALA A 226 -2.13 -17.23 4.58
C ALA A 226 -1.07 -16.17 4.26
N SER A 227 -1.25 -14.94 4.76
CA SER A 227 -0.31 -13.85 4.57
C SER A 227 -0.42 -12.74 5.64
N ILE A 228 0.55 -11.83 5.71
CA ILE A 228 0.48 -10.62 6.57
C ILE A 228 -0.64 -9.68 6.12
N ARG A 229 -0.88 -9.59 4.80
CA ARG A 229 -1.99 -8.79 4.27
C ARG A 229 -3.35 -9.39 4.67
N ASP A 230 -3.44 -10.71 4.73
CA ASP A 230 -4.65 -11.42 5.15
C ASP A 230 -5.00 -11.11 6.60
N ILE A 231 -4.04 -11.12 7.53
CA ILE A 231 -4.32 -10.75 8.92
C ILE A 231 -4.71 -9.27 9.06
N VAL A 232 -4.11 -8.37 8.28
CA VAL A 232 -4.49 -6.95 8.31
C VAL A 232 -5.93 -6.77 7.83
N LEU A 233 -6.32 -7.45 6.75
CA LEU A 233 -7.69 -7.42 6.23
C LEU A 233 -8.67 -8.11 7.20
N TYR A 234 -8.29 -9.24 7.80
CA TYR A 234 -9.07 -9.91 8.84
C TYR A 234 -9.34 -8.96 10.00
N ARG A 235 -8.36 -8.20 10.47
CA ARG A 235 -8.57 -7.20 11.53
C ARG A 235 -9.55 -6.09 11.15
N MET A 236 -9.97 -5.98 9.88
CA MET A 236 -10.94 -5.00 9.37
C MET A 236 -12.37 -5.56 9.21
N ASP A 237 -12.60 -6.84 9.46
CA ASP A 237 -13.91 -7.51 9.32
C ASP A 237 -15.01 -6.97 10.24
N HIS A 238 -14.66 -6.39 11.41
CA HIS A 238 -15.61 -5.94 12.43
C HIS A 238 -16.26 -4.57 12.17
N GLY A 239 -16.40 -4.11 10.93
CA GLY A 239 -17.09 -2.85 10.67
C GLY A 239 -18.12 -2.91 9.54
N GLY A 240 -19.03 -1.94 9.57
CA GLY A 240 -20.24 -1.96 8.75
C GLY A 240 -21.49 -2.44 9.51
N TRP A 241 -22.47 -2.88 8.74
CA TRP A 241 -23.73 -3.47 9.17
C TRP A 241 -23.78 -4.91 8.67
N GLU A 242 -24.17 -5.83 9.56
CA GLU A 242 -24.49 -7.21 9.16
C GLU A 242 -25.83 -7.19 8.40
N VAL A 243 -25.80 -7.64 7.15
CA VAL A 243 -26.96 -7.70 6.25
C VAL A 243 -27.71 -9.01 6.41
N ALA A 244 -26.94 -10.10 6.48
CA ALA A 244 -27.44 -11.45 6.66
C ALA A 244 -26.37 -12.30 7.36
N ASN A 245 -26.81 -13.21 8.21
CA ASN A 245 -25.95 -14.16 8.90
C ASN A 245 -26.68 -15.51 8.95
N LYS A 246 -26.00 -16.56 8.50
CA LYS A 246 -26.57 -17.89 8.43
C LYS A 246 -25.58 -18.96 8.86
N MET A 247 -25.93 -19.58 9.98
CA MET A 247 -25.39 -20.88 10.37
C MET A 247 -26.14 -22.01 9.65
N VAL A 248 -25.39 -22.93 9.07
CA VAL A 248 -25.86 -24.08 8.29
C VAL A 248 -25.29 -25.35 8.88
N TYR A 249 -26.16 -26.16 9.48
CA TYR A 249 -25.80 -27.47 9.99
C TYR A 249 -25.83 -28.50 8.86
N GLN A 250 -24.87 -29.42 8.87
CA GLN A 250 -24.77 -30.48 7.86
C GLN A 250 -26.01 -31.38 7.83
N PHE A 251 -26.63 -31.65 8.99
CA PHE A 251 -27.82 -32.50 9.06
C PHE A 251 -29.09 -31.81 8.53
N ASP A 252 -29.15 -30.47 8.53
CA ASP A 252 -30.29 -29.70 8.03
C ASP A 252 -30.20 -29.48 6.51
N ASP A 253 -29.02 -29.10 6.03
CA ASP A 253 -28.77 -28.77 4.62
C ASP A 253 -27.34 -29.17 4.21
N PRO A 254 -27.12 -30.47 3.93
CA PRO A 254 -25.79 -30.99 3.63
C PRO A 254 -25.18 -30.38 2.37
N GLN A 255 -26.00 -30.07 1.37
CA GLN A 255 -25.53 -29.50 0.10
C GLN A 255 -25.01 -28.07 0.29
N ARG A 256 -25.74 -27.22 1.03
CA ARG A 256 -25.30 -25.85 1.34
C ARG A 256 -24.09 -25.85 2.25
N CYS A 257 -24.07 -26.70 3.27
CA CYS A 257 -22.93 -26.82 4.19
C CYS A 257 -21.66 -27.22 3.42
N GLU A 258 -21.76 -28.20 2.52
CA GLU A 258 -20.64 -28.62 1.68
C GLU A 258 -20.20 -27.52 0.70
N ARG A 259 -21.14 -26.79 0.09
CA ARG A 259 -20.78 -25.65 -0.78
C ARG A 259 -20.01 -24.57 -0.01
N LEU A 260 -20.43 -24.23 1.20
CA LEU A 260 -19.72 -23.25 2.04
C LEU A 260 -18.32 -23.74 2.44
N ARG A 261 -18.13 -25.03 2.73
CA ARG A 261 -16.79 -25.64 2.95
C ARG A 261 -15.89 -25.49 1.74
N VAL A 262 -16.41 -25.80 0.55
CA VAL A 262 -15.67 -25.67 -0.69
C VAL A 262 -15.26 -24.20 -0.89
N LEU A 263 -16.18 -23.25 -0.70
CA LEU A 263 -15.87 -21.82 -0.82
C LEU A 263 -14.85 -21.35 0.24
N ALA A 264 -14.90 -21.85 1.47
CA ALA A 264 -13.94 -21.51 2.54
C ALA A 264 -12.53 -22.06 2.30
N SER A 265 -12.40 -23.17 1.55
CA SER A 265 -11.13 -23.86 1.31
C SER A 265 -10.54 -23.61 -0.10
N GLN A 266 -11.35 -23.14 -1.06
CA GLN A 266 -10.95 -22.86 -2.44
C GLN A 266 -9.71 -21.93 -2.52
N PRO A 267 -8.76 -22.11 -3.44
CA PRO A 267 -7.71 -21.11 -3.63
C PRO A 267 -8.27 -19.81 -4.26
N PRO A 268 -7.83 -18.61 -3.83
CA PRO A 268 -8.18 -17.37 -4.52
C PRO A 268 -7.67 -17.35 -5.97
N PRO A 269 -8.33 -16.58 -6.87
CA PRO A 269 -9.51 -15.74 -6.59
C PRO A 269 -10.81 -16.55 -6.48
N ILE A 270 -11.79 -16.01 -5.76
CA ILE A 270 -13.15 -16.56 -5.64
C ILE A 270 -14.09 -15.51 -6.22
N TRP A 271 -14.96 -15.90 -7.16
CA TRP A 271 -15.84 -14.97 -7.89
C TRP A 271 -15.07 -13.82 -8.56
N ASP A 272 -13.85 -14.08 -9.02
CA ASP A 272 -12.91 -13.10 -9.55
C ASP A 272 -12.53 -11.95 -8.58
N CYS A 273 -12.92 -12.06 -7.30
CA CYS A 273 -12.50 -11.15 -6.23
C CYS A 273 -11.03 -11.42 -5.89
N ARG A 274 -10.19 -10.39 -6.10
CA ARG A 274 -8.74 -10.47 -5.83
C ARG A 274 -8.38 -10.24 -4.36
N SER A 275 -9.24 -9.55 -3.64
CA SER A 275 -9.03 -9.16 -2.25
C SER A 275 -9.69 -10.18 -1.32
N THR A 276 -8.92 -11.16 -0.87
CA THR A 276 -9.37 -12.23 0.03
C THR A 276 -8.44 -12.36 1.22
N SER A 277 -8.99 -12.56 2.41
CA SER A 277 -8.24 -13.03 3.58
C SER A 277 -8.61 -14.47 3.88
N THR A 278 -7.61 -15.33 4.09
CA THR A 278 -7.79 -16.72 4.51
C THR A 278 -6.99 -16.98 5.77
N SER A 279 -7.64 -17.55 6.78
CA SER A 279 -6.98 -18.05 7.99
C SER A 279 -7.48 -19.44 8.36
N THR A 280 -6.67 -20.14 9.14
CA THR A 280 -7.01 -21.41 9.76
C THR A 280 -6.74 -21.35 11.24
N SER A 281 -7.65 -21.88 12.05
CA SER A 281 -7.40 -22.05 13.48
C SER A 281 -6.95 -23.48 13.75
N SER A 282 -5.77 -23.62 14.36
CA SER A 282 -5.28 -24.91 14.88
C SER A 282 -5.61 -25.10 16.37
N ARG A 283 -6.32 -24.14 16.98
CA ARG A 283 -6.61 -24.14 18.43
C ARG A 283 -7.68 -25.15 18.82
N TRP A 284 -8.48 -25.58 17.87
CA TRP A 284 -9.57 -26.52 18.06
C TRP A 284 -9.18 -27.92 17.59
N VAL A 285 -9.82 -28.95 18.15
CA VAL A 285 -9.60 -30.36 17.75
C VAL A 285 -9.90 -30.58 16.27
N ALA A 286 -10.86 -29.80 15.75
CA ALA A 286 -11.18 -29.73 14.33
C ALA A 286 -10.54 -28.49 13.71
N ARG A 287 -10.00 -28.65 12.51
CA ARG A 287 -9.43 -27.55 11.73
C ARG A 287 -10.57 -26.66 11.24
N SER A 288 -10.53 -25.38 11.57
CA SER A 288 -11.46 -24.40 11.01
C SER A 288 -10.76 -23.52 9.99
N PHE A 289 -11.48 -23.22 8.91
CA PHE A 289 -11.16 -22.22 7.91
C PHE A 289 -12.05 -21.01 8.13
N TYR A 290 -11.42 -19.85 8.17
CA TYR A 290 -12.08 -18.57 8.13
C TYR A 290 -11.66 -17.88 6.85
N ARG A 291 -12.63 -17.31 6.14
CA ARG A 291 -12.39 -16.59 4.90
C ARG A 291 -13.22 -15.33 4.82
N MET A 292 -12.56 -14.22 4.50
CA MET A 292 -13.20 -12.96 4.13
C MET A 292 -12.99 -12.71 2.64
N ILE A 293 -14.06 -12.46 1.90
CA ILE A 293 -14.06 -12.17 0.46
C ILE A 293 -14.66 -10.80 0.25
N LEU A 294 -13.85 -9.87 -0.25
CA LEU A 294 -14.29 -8.52 -0.55
C LEU A 294 -15.00 -8.50 -1.92
N LEU A 295 -16.30 -8.19 -1.91
CA LEU A 295 -17.13 -8.15 -3.11
C LEU A 295 -17.14 -6.75 -3.76
N HIS A 296 -17.03 -5.71 -2.93
CA HIS A 296 -17.06 -4.31 -3.35
C HIS A 296 -16.28 -3.45 -2.34
N GLY A 297 -15.79 -2.29 -2.75
CA GLY A 297 -14.98 -1.37 -1.92
C GLY A 297 -13.46 -1.33 -2.19
N ASP A 298 -12.90 -2.14 -3.09
CA ASP A 298 -11.47 -2.09 -3.46
C ASP A 298 -11.12 -1.23 -4.69
N GLN A 299 -12.11 -0.68 -5.39
CA GLN A 299 -11.91 0.20 -6.54
C GLN A 299 -12.13 1.67 -6.14
N PRO A 300 -11.53 2.64 -6.87
CA PRO A 300 -11.63 4.06 -6.55
C PRO A 300 -13.03 4.67 -6.59
N ASP A 301 -13.89 4.15 -7.45
CA ASP A 301 -15.25 4.60 -7.70
C ASP A 301 -16.29 3.93 -6.79
N HIS A 302 -15.89 2.87 -6.07
CA HIS A 302 -16.74 2.25 -5.06
C HIS A 302 -17.07 3.24 -3.95
N THR A 303 -18.35 3.36 -3.62
CA THR A 303 -18.86 4.34 -2.64
C THR A 303 -19.07 3.72 -1.25
N PHE A 304 -19.19 2.39 -1.21
CA PHE A 304 -19.26 1.58 0.00
C PHE A 304 -18.38 0.34 -0.18
N GLU A 305 -18.32 -0.45 0.87
CA GLU A 305 -17.62 -1.72 0.92
C GLU A 305 -18.61 -2.81 1.31
N ALA A 306 -18.50 -3.97 0.68
CA ALA A 306 -19.28 -5.15 1.01
C ALA A 306 -18.38 -6.39 0.95
N HIS A 307 -18.49 -7.24 1.96
CA HIS A 307 -17.72 -8.47 2.05
C HIS A 307 -18.54 -9.61 2.64
N VAL A 308 -18.12 -10.82 2.30
CA VAL A 308 -18.66 -12.06 2.85
C VAL A 308 -17.62 -12.72 3.73
N ILE A 309 -18.04 -13.15 4.91
CA ILE A 309 -17.25 -13.98 5.81
C ILE A 309 -17.82 -15.39 5.75
N ILE A 310 -16.97 -16.38 5.50
CA ILE A 310 -17.32 -17.79 5.54
C ILE A 310 -16.43 -18.46 6.60
N CYS A 311 -17.07 -19.06 7.59
CA CYS A 311 -16.42 -19.88 8.60
C CYS A 311 -16.85 -21.33 8.36
N SER A 312 -15.90 -22.24 8.27
CA SER A 312 -16.21 -23.66 8.17
C SER A 312 -15.24 -24.45 9.02
N SER A 313 -15.69 -25.52 9.65
CA SER A 313 -14.78 -26.50 10.26
C SER A 313 -14.95 -27.87 9.58
N ASP A 314 -14.25 -28.88 10.09
CA ASP A 314 -14.33 -30.26 9.62
C ASP A 314 -15.77 -30.81 9.58
N ALA A 315 -15.92 -31.99 8.98
CA ALA A 315 -17.18 -32.53 8.43
C ALA A 315 -18.41 -32.43 9.34
N ASP A 316 -18.30 -32.52 10.67
CA ASP A 316 -19.45 -32.55 11.57
C ASP A 316 -19.85 -31.17 12.13
N ALA A 317 -19.05 -30.13 11.88
CA ALA A 317 -19.32 -28.79 12.38
C ALA A 317 -20.23 -27.99 11.44
N PRO A 318 -21.04 -27.05 11.98
CA PRO A 318 -21.78 -26.13 11.14
C PRO A 318 -20.82 -25.23 10.35
N ALA A 319 -21.23 -24.90 9.14
CA ALA A 319 -20.66 -23.78 8.39
C ALA A 319 -21.45 -22.52 8.72
N ASP A 320 -20.78 -21.38 8.75
CA ASP A 320 -21.39 -20.07 8.96
C ASP A 320 -21.01 -19.14 7.80
N VAL A 321 -21.97 -18.33 7.37
CA VAL A 321 -21.76 -17.31 6.36
C VAL A 321 -22.46 -16.02 6.76
N SER A 322 -21.72 -14.92 6.74
CA SER A 322 -22.26 -13.60 6.99
C SER A 322 -21.87 -12.60 5.90
N LEU A 323 -22.80 -11.70 5.60
CA LEU A 323 -22.64 -10.61 4.65
C LEU A 323 -22.63 -9.30 5.41
N HIS A 324 -21.60 -8.48 5.20
CA HIS A 324 -21.43 -7.18 5.85
C HIS A 324 -21.29 -6.09 4.81
N THR A 325 -21.72 -4.88 5.15
CA THR A 325 -21.61 -3.71 4.27
C THR A 325 -21.47 -2.40 5.02
N THR A 326 -20.84 -1.42 4.38
CA THR A 326 -20.80 -0.02 4.84
C THR A 326 -21.80 0.88 4.09
N GLU A 327 -22.64 0.30 3.21
CA GLU A 327 -23.77 0.99 2.62
C GLU A 327 -24.68 1.58 3.72
N ARG A 328 -25.19 2.79 3.49
CA ARG A 328 -26.12 3.42 4.43
C ARG A 328 -27.51 2.81 4.26
N PRO A 329 -28.15 2.34 5.34
CA PRO A 329 -29.52 1.84 5.26
C PRO A 329 -30.48 2.89 4.69
N VAL A 330 -31.40 2.47 3.80
CA VAL A 330 -32.49 3.29 3.30
C VAL A 330 -33.55 3.46 4.38
N ASP A 331 -33.92 4.71 4.69
CA ASP A 331 -34.93 5.01 5.71
C ASP A 331 -36.28 4.33 5.41
N GLY A 332 -36.89 3.75 6.45
CA GLY A 332 -38.19 3.07 6.35
C GLY A 332 -38.15 1.68 5.69
N LYS A 333 -36.96 1.15 5.37
CA LYS A 333 -36.76 -0.23 4.92
C LYS A 333 -36.07 -1.06 6.01
N GLU A 334 -36.29 -2.37 5.98
CA GLU A 334 -35.70 -3.31 6.95
C GLU A 334 -34.98 -4.46 6.24
N GLY A 335 -34.05 -5.10 6.95
CA GLY A 335 -33.26 -6.23 6.44
C GLY A 335 -32.49 -5.90 5.17
N ALA A 336 -32.40 -6.87 4.25
CA ALA A 336 -31.75 -6.70 2.95
C ALA A 336 -32.38 -5.55 2.12
N ALA A 337 -33.66 -5.22 2.34
CA ALA A 337 -34.34 -4.15 1.60
C ALA A 337 -33.83 -2.76 1.96
N ALA A 338 -33.17 -2.63 3.12
CA ALA A 338 -32.51 -1.39 3.51
C ALA A 338 -31.16 -1.18 2.82
N LEU A 339 -30.61 -2.20 2.16
CA LEU A 339 -29.25 -2.19 1.60
C LEU A 339 -29.26 -2.69 0.14
N PRO A 340 -30.02 -2.03 -0.76
CA PRO A 340 -30.28 -2.52 -2.10
C PRO A 340 -29.02 -2.63 -2.98
N GLU A 341 -28.03 -1.74 -2.81
CA GLU A 341 -26.80 -1.79 -3.61
C GLU A 341 -25.94 -2.98 -3.23
N THR A 342 -25.86 -3.30 -1.93
CA THR A 342 -25.17 -4.49 -1.44
C THR A 342 -25.82 -5.76 -1.97
N VAL A 343 -27.15 -5.86 -1.94
CA VAL A 343 -27.87 -7.03 -2.47
C VAL A 343 -27.61 -7.20 -3.97
N ARG A 344 -27.60 -6.09 -4.72
CA ARG A 344 -27.28 -6.09 -6.16
C ARG A 344 -25.87 -6.60 -6.41
N VAL A 345 -24.85 -6.02 -5.75
CA VAL A 345 -23.46 -6.46 -5.83
C VAL A 345 -23.31 -7.94 -5.53
N VAL A 346 -23.94 -8.43 -4.47
CA VAL A 346 -23.83 -9.84 -4.05
C VAL A 346 -24.40 -10.76 -5.12
N ARG A 347 -25.56 -10.43 -5.70
CA ARG A 347 -26.16 -11.21 -6.78
C ARG A 347 -25.30 -11.19 -8.04
N ASP A 348 -24.77 -10.03 -8.40
CA ASP A 348 -23.95 -9.86 -9.60
C ASP A 348 -22.61 -10.59 -9.50
N VAL A 349 -21.94 -10.51 -8.33
CA VAL A 349 -20.61 -11.12 -8.11
C VAL A 349 -20.71 -12.61 -7.80
N MET A 350 -21.59 -13.03 -6.89
CA MET A 350 -21.66 -14.43 -6.46
C MET A 350 -22.55 -15.30 -7.37
N GLY A 351 -23.45 -14.70 -8.16
CA GLY A 351 -24.37 -15.42 -9.03
C GLY A 351 -25.21 -16.44 -8.26
N ALA A 352 -25.19 -17.71 -8.71
CA ALA A 352 -25.93 -18.80 -8.08
C ALA A 352 -25.48 -19.07 -6.62
N ASP A 353 -24.22 -18.76 -6.27
CA ASP A 353 -23.73 -18.96 -4.91
C ASP A 353 -24.40 -18.00 -3.92
N ALA A 354 -24.94 -16.86 -4.35
CA ALA A 354 -25.72 -15.98 -3.46
C ALA A 354 -26.95 -16.70 -2.90
N GLN A 355 -27.70 -17.40 -3.75
CA GLN A 355 -28.88 -18.16 -3.34
C GLN A 355 -28.49 -19.36 -2.48
N VAL A 356 -27.39 -20.05 -2.80
CA VAL A 356 -26.92 -21.16 -1.96
C VAL A 356 -26.47 -20.63 -0.60
N ALA A 357 -25.67 -19.57 -0.55
CA ALA A 357 -25.09 -19.04 0.68
C ALA A 357 -26.12 -18.38 1.59
N PHE A 358 -27.10 -17.65 1.05
CA PHE A 358 -28.04 -16.85 1.84
C PHE A 358 -29.51 -17.28 1.72
N GLY A 359 -29.87 -18.10 0.72
CA GLY A 359 -31.26 -18.46 0.46
C GLY A 359 -32.11 -17.20 0.22
N ASN A 360 -33.36 -17.23 0.69
CA ASN A 360 -34.31 -16.13 0.48
C ASN A 360 -34.03 -14.88 1.36
N TRP A 361 -32.92 -14.84 2.11
CA TRP A 361 -32.59 -13.68 2.96
C TRP A 361 -32.23 -12.43 2.14
N LEU A 362 -31.82 -12.63 0.89
CA LEU A 362 -31.54 -11.54 -0.05
C LEU A 362 -32.75 -11.21 -0.93
N ASP A 363 -33.90 -11.88 -0.74
CA ASP A 363 -35.12 -11.65 -1.53
C ASP A 363 -35.80 -10.35 -1.10
N VAL A 364 -35.21 -9.26 -1.55
CA VAL A 364 -35.85 -7.96 -1.60
C VAL A 364 -36.62 -7.90 -2.91
N ALA A 365 -37.90 -7.52 -2.83
CA ALA A 365 -38.61 -7.00 -3.99
C ALA A 365 -37.90 -5.70 -4.41
N LEU A 366 -36.87 -5.83 -5.27
CA LEU A 366 -36.21 -4.68 -5.85
C LEU A 366 -37.28 -3.89 -6.61
N PRO A 367 -37.39 -2.57 -6.40
CA PRO A 367 -38.26 -1.76 -7.24
C PRO A 367 -37.89 -2.02 -8.71
N PRO A 368 -38.86 -2.16 -9.62
CA PRO A 368 -38.58 -2.45 -11.02
C PRO A 368 -37.56 -1.43 -11.53
N ALA A 369 -36.49 -1.91 -12.18
CA ALA A 369 -35.40 -1.08 -12.65
C ALA A 369 -35.97 0.10 -13.45
N ALA A 370 -35.79 1.31 -12.92
CA ALA A 370 -36.28 2.55 -13.52
C ALA A 370 -35.48 2.83 -14.80
N GLY A 371 -35.82 2.13 -15.90
CA GLY A 371 -35.02 2.16 -17.12
C GLY A 371 -35.68 1.58 -18.37
N ALA A 372 -36.84 0.92 -18.27
CA ALA A 372 -37.67 0.65 -19.44
C ALA A 372 -38.79 1.68 -19.46
N GLY A 373 -38.45 2.90 -19.89
CA GLY A 373 -39.47 3.85 -20.33
C GLY A 373 -40.34 3.13 -21.35
N ALA A 374 -41.63 3.01 -21.01
CA ALA A 374 -42.65 2.53 -21.92
C ALA A 374 -42.69 3.46 -23.12
N GLY A 375 -41.92 3.11 -24.15
CA GLY A 375 -42.19 3.51 -25.51
C GLY A 375 -43.53 2.91 -25.88
N ASP A 376 -44.54 3.75 -25.87
CA ASP A 376 -45.85 3.55 -26.47
C ASP A 376 -45.68 3.08 -27.93
N GLN A 377 -45.81 1.77 -28.15
CA GLN A 377 -46.14 1.21 -29.44
C GLN A 377 -47.17 0.10 -29.22
N GLY A 378 -48.44 0.48 -29.44
CA GLY A 378 -49.49 -0.47 -29.74
C GLY A 378 -49.15 -1.27 -31.00
N GLY A 379 -49.45 -2.57 -30.96
CA GLY A 379 -49.20 -3.47 -32.08
C GLY A 379 -49.42 -4.92 -31.71
N GLU A 380 -50.69 -5.33 -31.81
CA GLU A 380 -51.21 -6.66 -32.14
C GLU A 380 -50.52 -7.94 -31.63
N GLN A 381 -51.35 -8.71 -30.92
CA GLN A 381 -51.21 -10.12 -30.59
C GLN A 381 -50.83 -10.98 -31.81
N THR A 382 -49.80 -11.84 -31.65
CA THR A 382 -49.85 -13.19 -32.20
C THR A 382 -49.13 -14.17 -31.29
N SER A 383 -49.85 -15.23 -30.95
CA SER A 383 -49.45 -16.38 -30.15
C SER A 383 -48.46 -17.26 -30.92
N GLY A 384 -47.38 -17.73 -30.29
CA GLY A 384 -46.50 -18.72 -30.92
C GLY A 384 -45.36 -19.23 -30.04
N SER A 385 -45.57 -20.43 -29.49
CA SER A 385 -44.60 -21.50 -29.18
C SER A 385 -43.13 -21.16 -28.86
N ALA A 386 -42.72 -21.42 -27.62
CA ALA A 386 -41.31 -21.58 -27.25
C ALA A 386 -40.92 -23.06 -27.23
N MET A 387 -40.22 -23.49 -28.29
CA MET A 387 -39.40 -24.69 -28.35
C MET A 387 -37.95 -24.33 -28.01
N GLY A 388 -37.31 -25.19 -27.22
CA GLY A 388 -35.90 -25.60 -27.32
C GLY A 388 -34.80 -24.54 -27.37
N TYR A 389 -34.02 -24.44 -26.27
CA TYR A 389 -32.63 -23.98 -26.33
C TYR A 389 -31.71 -25.16 -26.60
N PRO A 390 -30.83 -25.05 -27.61
CA PRO A 390 -29.46 -25.53 -27.40
C PRO A 390 -28.38 -24.60 -28.00
N SER A 391 -27.14 -24.89 -27.58
CA SER A 391 -25.87 -24.62 -28.29
C SER A 391 -25.24 -23.24 -28.04
N GLN A 392 -24.16 -23.17 -27.25
CA GLN A 392 -22.75 -23.27 -27.70
C GLN A 392 -22.37 -22.27 -28.80
N HIS A 393 -21.50 -21.34 -28.47
CA HIS A 393 -20.54 -20.77 -29.42
C HIS A 393 -19.17 -20.55 -28.75
N THR A 394 -18.25 -21.40 -29.17
CA THR A 394 -16.80 -21.18 -29.25
C THR A 394 -16.47 -20.48 -30.59
N GLY A 395 -15.38 -19.70 -30.61
CA GLY A 395 -14.77 -19.09 -31.79
C GLY A 395 -15.13 -17.60 -31.93
N GLY A 396 -14.23 -16.64 -32.07
CA GLY A 396 -12.83 -16.68 -32.51
C GLY A 396 -12.72 -15.93 -33.84
N ASP A 397 -12.52 -14.61 -33.78
CA ASP A 397 -12.16 -13.71 -34.91
C ASP A 397 -11.30 -12.59 -34.29
N LEU A 398 -9.97 -12.59 -34.40
CA LEU A 398 -9.13 -12.24 -35.56
C LEU A 398 -9.51 -10.90 -36.20
N MET A 399 -8.99 -9.81 -35.64
CA MET A 399 -8.94 -8.51 -36.31
C MET A 399 -7.59 -8.38 -37.02
N ASP A 400 -7.66 -8.40 -38.36
CA ASP A 400 -6.59 -8.04 -39.27
C ASP A 400 -6.19 -6.57 -39.08
N ILE A 401 -4.88 -6.34 -38.97
CA ILE A 401 -4.26 -5.02 -38.98
C ILE A 401 -4.05 -4.62 -40.44
N ASP A 402 -4.92 -3.75 -40.93
CA ASP A 402 -4.79 -3.16 -42.25
C ASP A 402 -3.62 -2.16 -42.28
N SER A 403 -2.67 -2.42 -43.17
CA SER A 403 -1.45 -1.66 -43.39
C SER A 403 -1.65 -0.70 -44.55
N GLY A 404 -2.12 0.52 -44.26
CA GLY A 404 -2.29 1.59 -45.24
C GLY A 404 -1.03 2.46 -45.39
N GLY A 405 -0.35 2.35 -46.53
CA GLY A 405 0.77 3.20 -46.92
C GLY A 405 0.38 4.40 -47.81
N GLY A 406 1.11 5.51 -47.63
CA GLY A 406 1.32 6.62 -48.59
C GLY A 406 0.17 7.65 -48.72
N PRO A 407 0.43 8.91 -49.15
CA PRO A 407 1.52 9.31 -50.05
C PRO A 407 2.32 10.57 -49.65
N ALA A 408 3.39 10.77 -50.41
CA ALA A 408 4.26 11.94 -50.41
C ALA A 408 3.54 13.24 -50.79
N PHE A 409 3.95 14.36 -50.16
CA PHE A 409 3.80 15.69 -50.74
C PHE A 409 5.13 16.45 -50.71
N SER A 410 5.48 16.92 -51.90
CA SER A 410 6.64 17.77 -52.18
C SER A 410 6.32 19.24 -51.98
N ALA A 411 7.39 19.94 -51.60
CA ALA A 411 7.79 21.28 -52.05
C ALA A 411 6.95 22.52 -51.68
N GLY A 412 7.67 23.45 -51.06
CA GLY A 412 7.36 24.87 -51.06
C GLY A 412 7.54 25.43 -49.67
N TRP A 413 8.60 26.19 -49.44
CA TRP A 413 8.51 27.59 -49.04
C TRP A 413 9.93 28.13 -48.84
N GLN A 414 10.22 29.13 -49.66
CA GLN A 414 11.44 29.90 -49.76
C GLN A 414 11.26 31.12 -48.86
N GLY A 415 12.17 31.33 -47.91
CA GLY A 415 12.12 32.49 -47.02
C GLY A 415 13.41 32.62 -46.22
N GLY A 416 14.30 33.51 -46.68
CA GLY A 416 15.56 33.82 -46.01
C GLY A 416 15.36 34.55 -44.69
N GLY A 417 16.23 34.25 -43.73
CA GLY A 417 16.33 34.96 -42.47
C GLY A 417 17.66 34.61 -41.80
N ALA A 418 18.60 35.55 -41.87
CA ALA A 418 19.92 35.43 -41.28
C ALA A 418 19.86 35.53 -39.74
N GLY A 419 20.67 34.73 -39.05
CA GLY A 419 21.16 35.05 -37.70
C GLY A 419 20.90 33.98 -36.63
N GLY A 420 21.97 33.39 -36.11
CA GLY A 420 21.96 32.68 -34.82
C GLY A 420 22.24 31.17 -34.86
N GLY A 421 23.29 30.74 -35.57
CA GLY A 421 23.74 29.34 -35.60
C GLY A 421 24.36 28.88 -34.27
N GLY A 422 23.54 28.50 -33.29
CA GLY A 422 23.94 27.61 -32.21
C GLY A 422 24.13 26.20 -32.78
N SER A 423 25.38 25.81 -33.01
CA SER A 423 25.73 24.56 -33.69
C SER A 423 25.15 23.34 -32.96
N SER A 424 24.38 22.49 -33.66
CA SER A 424 23.89 21.21 -33.15
C SER A 424 25.01 20.30 -32.59
N ARG A 425 26.26 20.52 -33.03
CA ARG A 425 27.45 19.89 -32.44
C ARG A 425 27.69 20.31 -30.99
N ASP A 426 27.43 21.56 -30.65
CA ASP A 426 27.67 22.12 -29.33
C ASP A 426 26.69 21.52 -28.30
N LEU A 427 25.43 21.34 -28.70
CA LEU A 427 24.43 20.63 -27.88
C LEU A 427 24.80 19.16 -27.68
N LEU A 428 25.25 18.45 -28.73
CA LEU A 428 25.68 17.06 -28.61
C LEU A 428 26.95 16.91 -27.77
N GLN A 429 27.88 17.86 -27.86
CA GLN A 429 29.09 17.90 -27.05
C GLN A 429 28.75 18.19 -25.59
N LYS A 430 27.76 19.06 -25.33
CA LYS A 430 27.21 19.32 -24.00
C LYS A 430 26.51 18.10 -23.39
N ILE A 431 25.71 17.36 -24.18
CA ILE A 431 25.08 16.10 -23.75
C ILE A 431 26.14 15.04 -23.41
N ARG A 432 27.21 14.92 -24.22
CA ARG A 432 28.33 14.00 -23.93
C ARG A 432 29.10 14.42 -22.67
N SER A 433 29.30 15.72 -22.47
CA SER A 433 29.95 16.27 -21.27
C SER A 433 29.14 15.93 -20.01
N MET A 434 27.83 16.23 -20.00
CA MET A 434 26.94 15.89 -18.88
C MET A 434 26.88 14.38 -18.62
N ARG A 435 26.95 13.55 -19.67
CA ARG A 435 27.01 12.08 -19.54
C ARG A 435 28.31 11.61 -18.88
N SER A 436 29.44 12.25 -19.19
CA SER A 436 30.72 11.98 -18.55
C SER A 436 30.67 12.35 -17.07
N VAL A 437 30.16 13.54 -16.75
CA VAL A 437 30.01 14.03 -15.37
C VAL A 437 29.11 13.12 -14.54
N ALA A 438 27.95 12.71 -15.07
CA ALA A 438 27.05 11.79 -14.38
C ALA A 438 27.66 10.39 -14.16
N SER A 439 28.48 9.89 -15.11
CA SER A 439 29.20 8.62 -14.95
C SER A 439 30.23 8.71 -13.83
N GLN A 440 30.95 9.83 -13.79
CA GLN A 440 31.98 10.09 -12.80
C GLN A 440 31.36 10.22 -11.41
N LEU A 441 30.25 10.95 -11.29
CA LEU A 441 29.46 11.11 -10.07
C LEU A 441 29.09 9.74 -9.45
N VAL A 442 28.54 8.82 -10.25
CA VAL A 442 28.17 7.47 -9.76
C VAL A 442 29.41 6.67 -9.35
N SER A 443 30.49 6.74 -10.12
CA SER A 443 31.74 6.06 -9.77
C SER A 443 32.38 6.62 -8.49
N ASP A 444 32.32 7.94 -8.30
CA ASP A 444 32.84 8.63 -7.12
C ASP A 444 31.97 8.34 -5.89
N LEU A 445 30.65 8.22 -6.08
CA LEU A 445 29.68 7.78 -5.07
C LEU A 445 29.96 6.35 -4.59
N ASP A 446 30.10 5.39 -5.52
CA ASP A 446 30.48 4.00 -5.20
C ASP A 446 31.86 3.93 -4.52
N GLY A 447 32.80 4.77 -4.96
CA GLY A 447 34.13 4.89 -4.36
C GLY A 447 34.08 5.43 -2.93
N ALA A 448 33.28 6.46 -2.69
CA ALA A 448 33.05 7.03 -1.37
C ALA A 448 32.39 6.02 -0.44
N GLU A 449 31.37 5.29 -0.91
CA GLU A 449 30.69 4.25 -0.14
C GLU A 449 31.66 3.13 0.27
N ARG A 450 32.50 2.64 -0.65
CA ARG A 450 33.55 1.66 -0.32
C ARG A 450 34.59 2.21 0.66
N MET A 451 34.99 3.48 0.52
CA MET A 451 35.89 4.12 1.48
C MET A 451 35.24 4.21 2.87
N ILE A 452 33.97 4.60 2.97
CA ILE A 452 33.23 4.68 4.23
C ILE A 452 33.07 3.30 4.87
N ALA A 453 32.70 2.29 4.08
CA ALA A 453 32.58 0.91 4.56
C ALA A 453 33.92 0.37 5.08
N SER A 454 35.03 0.64 4.37
CA SER A 454 36.37 0.25 4.83
C SER A 454 36.83 0.98 6.09
N GLN A 455 36.35 2.22 6.30
CA GLN A 455 36.68 3.03 7.48
C GLN A 455 35.85 2.67 8.71
N ALA A 456 34.64 2.12 8.54
CA ALA A 456 33.83 1.66 9.67
C ALA A 456 34.47 0.51 10.46
N ASP A 457 35.36 -0.28 9.81
CA ASP A 457 36.09 -1.39 10.41
C ASP A 457 37.49 -1.03 10.94
N SER A 458 37.98 0.20 10.69
CA SER A 458 39.32 0.64 11.09
C SER A 458 39.28 1.90 11.95
N THR A 459 40.00 1.92 13.08
CA THR A 459 40.18 3.14 13.89
C THR A 459 40.73 4.29 13.03
N LEU A 460 39.96 5.38 12.95
CA LEU A 460 40.16 6.57 12.13
C LEU A 460 41.58 7.16 12.23
N ASP A 461 42.34 7.11 11.13
CA ASP A 461 43.49 7.99 10.90
C ASP A 461 43.06 9.21 10.07
N GLY A 462 43.42 10.41 10.53
CA GLY A 462 42.92 11.69 10.01
C GLY A 462 43.15 11.99 8.53
N ALA A 463 43.95 11.19 7.82
CA ALA A 463 44.15 11.31 6.37
C ALA A 463 42.90 10.92 5.56
N SER A 464 42.07 10.01 6.08
CA SER A 464 40.94 9.45 5.37
C SER A 464 39.72 10.40 5.31
N ALA A 465 39.58 11.26 6.32
CA ALA A 465 38.55 12.29 6.39
C ALA A 465 38.74 13.40 5.33
N GLY A 466 39.98 13.74 4.99
CA GLY A 466 40.28 14.74 3.95
C GLY A 466 39.85 14.30 2.56
N SER A 467 40.02 13.01 2.24
CA SER A 467 39.62 12.44 0.94
C SER A 467 38.11 12.49 0.74
N LEU A 468 37.33 12.17 1.77
CA LEU A 468 35.87 12.23 1.71
C LEU A 468 35.35 13.67 1.53
N SER A 469 35.95 14.62 2.25
CA SER A 469 35.61 16.04 2.14
C SER A 469 35.86 16.59 0.73
N ALA A 470 37.00 16.24 0.11
CA ALA A 470 37.32 16.65 -1.26
C ALA A 470 36.37 16.05 -2.29
N LEU A 471 35.93 14.79 -2.08
CA LEU A 471 34.99 14.11 -2.96
C LEU A 471 33.59 14.75 -2.87
N LEU A 472 33.13 15.08 -1.65
CA LEU A 472 31.88 15.80 -1.43
C LEU A 472 31.90 17.22 -2.03
N GLU A 473 33.01 17.93 -1.90
CA GLU A 473 33.19 19.25 -2.51
C GLU A 473 33.17 19.16 -4.05
N THR A 474 33.73 18.09 -4.61
CA THR A 474 33.68 17.80 -6.05
C THR A 474 32.26 17.48 -6.51
N LEU A 475 31.55 16.61 -5.80
CA LEU A 475 30.14 16.28 -6.06
C LEU A 475 29.25 17.54 -6.01
N THR A 476 29.48 18.39 -5.02
CA THR A 476 28.79 19.67 -4.87
C THR A 476 29.02 20.57 -6.08
N LYS A 477 30.29 20.73 -6.46
CA LYS A 477 30.66 21.60 -7.57
C LYS A 477 30.01 21.11 -8.87
N GLN A 478 29.99 19.80 -9.09
CA GLN A 478 29.32 19.19 -10.24
C GLN A 478 27.79 19.37 -10.19
N LEU A 479 27.17 19.25 -9.01
CA LEU A 479 25.74 19.50 -8.83
C LEU A 479 25.36 20.98 -9.08
N ALA A 480 26.17 21.91 -8.56
CA ALA A 480 25.99 23.34 -8.79
C ALA A 480 26.14 23.71 -10.27
N GLU A 481 27.13 23.12 -10.95
CA GLU A 481 27.38 23.33 -12.39
C GLU A 481 26.25 22.75 -13.26
N ILE A 482 25.55 21.71 -12.79
CA ILE A 482 24.32 21.20 -13.43
C ILE A 482 23.13 22.13 -13.19
N ALA A 483 23.01 22.72 -12.00
CA ALA A 483 21.92 23.62 -11.63
C ALA A 483 22.02 25.01 -12.32
N ASP A 484 23.23 25.51 -12.55
CA ASP A 484 23.50 26.81 -13.19
C ASP A 484 23.28 26.80 -14.72
N HIS A 485 22.78 25.68 -15.26
CA HIS A 485 22.54 25.48 -16.69
C HIS A 485 21.06 25.51 -17.09
N ASP A 486 20.19 26.10 -16.27
CA ASP A 486 18.80 26.40 -16.65
C ASP A 486 18.75 27.67 -17.54
N PRO A 487 18.43 27.56 -18.85
CA PRO A 487 18.33 28.73 -19.70
C PRO A 487 16.94 29.36 -19.50
N GLN A 488 16.83 30.30 -18.57
CA GLN A 488 15.65 31.17 -18.54
C GLN A 488 15.61 32.03 -19.81
N VAL A 489 14.55 31.85 -20.60
CA VAL A 489 14.15 32.77 -21.67
C VAL A 489 13.67 34.07 -21.01
N PRO A 490 14.22 35.25 -21.37
CA PRO A 490 13.79 36.51 -20.76
C PRO A 490 12.43 36.92 -21.31
N ILE A 491 11.38 36.79 -20.49
CA ILE A 491 10.09 37.43 -20.74
C ILE A 491 10.23 38.92 -20.41
N SER A 492 10.22 39.75 -21.46
CA SER A 492 10.15 41.21 -21.31
C SER A 492 8.69 41.63 -21.11
N VAL A 493 8.38 42.30 -19.99
CA VAL A 493 7.11 43.02 -19.79
C VAL A 493 7.43 44.47 -19.39
N PRO A 494 6.75 45.47 -19.96
CA PRO A 494 7.16 46.87 -19.85
C PRO A 494 6.76 47.52 -18.52
N LEU A 495 7.66 48.39 -18.08
CA LEU A 495 7.60 49.30 -16.95
C LEU A 495 6.54 50.39 -17.18
N VAL A 496 5.59 50.56 -16.26
CA VAL A 496 4.77 51.79 -16.16
C VAL A 496 5.01 52.43 -14.79
N SER A 497 5.51 53.66 -14.84
CA SER A 497 5.80 54.52 -13.70
C SER A 497 4.58 55.35 -13.30
N ALA A 498 4.26 55.36 -12.00
CA ALA A 498 3.69 56.47 -11.23
C ALA A 498 3.93 56.10 -9.74
N GLY A 499 4.45 56.92 -8.84
CA GLY A 499 4.52 58.36 -8.78
C GLY A 499 3.88 58.82 -7.46
N VAL A 500 4.73 59.23 -6.52
CA VAL A 500 4.51 60.35 -5.56
C VAL A 500 3.95 60.06 -4.15
N SER A 501 4.88 60.25 -3.19
CA SER A 501 4.81 61.03 -1.94
C SER A 501 4.53 60.41 -0.56
N SER A 502 5.51 60.72 0.28
CA SER A 502 5.71 60.59 1.72
C SER A 502 4.79 61.47 2.58
N SER A 503 4.58 61.08 3.85
CA SER A 503 4.59 62.01 4.98
C SER A 503 4.76 61.27 6.32
N SER A 504 5.59 61.86 7.18
CA SER A 504 6.03 61.48 8.51
C SER A 504 5.01 61.71 9.62
N ALA A 505 5.10 60.97 10.73
CA ALA A 505 5.09 61.50 12.11
C ALA A 505 5.33 60.39 13.16
N ALA A 506 6.32 60.62 14.03
CA ALA A 506 6.37 60.08 15.40
C ALA A 506 5.50 61.00 16.32
N PRO A 507 5.15 60.65 17.59
CA PRO A 507 6.14 60.45 18.66
C PRO A 507 5.76 59.53 19.87
N ALA A 508 6.82 59.22 20.64
CA ALA A 508 6.98 59.21 22.12
C ALA A 508 6.11 58.39 23.11
N ALA A 509 6.84 57.54 23.86
CA ALA A 509 7.03 57.49 25.33
C ALA A 509 5.92 57.00 26.31
N ALA A 510 6.31 55.98 27.12
CA ALA A 510 6.19 55.84 28.60
C ALA A 510 6.28 54.32 28.96
N ALA A 511 7.29 53.79 29.65
CA ALA A 511 7.71 53.91 31.06
C ALA A 511 6.99 52.96 32.07
N SER A 512 7.80 52.40 32.98
CA SER A 512 7.56 51.64 34.24
C SER A 512 7.76 50.11 34.13
N ALA A 513 8.85 49.55 34.70
CA ALA A 513 9.15 49.24 36.13
C ALA A 513 8.40 47.97 36.61
N GLY A 514 8.99 46.98 37.28
CA GLY A 514 10.34 46.77 37.79
C GLY A 514 10.44 45.43 38.56
N GLY A 515 11.62 45.16 39.13
CA GLY A 515 11.88 44.16 40.19
C GLY A 515 12.02 42.70 39.72
N GLY A 516 13.00 41.91 40.14
CA GLY A 516 14.00 42.06 41.19
C GLY A 516 14.33 40.68 41.76
N GLY A 517 15.61 40.47 42.10
CA GLY A 517 16.11 39.31 42.90
C GLY A 517 16.55 38.11 42.05
N GLY A 518 17.73 37.52 42.20
CA GLY A 518 18.74 37.64 43.26
C GLY A 518 19.25 36.23 43.63
N GLY A 519 20.58 36.08 43.72
CA GLY A 519 21.27 34.97 44.39
C GLY A 519 21.49 33.73 43.49
N ALA A 520 22.69 33.27 43.16
CA ALA A 520 23.94 33.02 43.90
C ALA A 520 24.20 31.51 43.98
N ASP A 521 25.39 31.14 43.53
CA ASP A 521 26.28 30.06 43.96
C ASP A 521 25.84 28.60 44.01
N GLY A 522 26.73 27.71 43.54
CA GLY A 522 26.64 26.31 43.94
C GLY A 522 27.45 25.29 43.13
N ASN A 523 28.75 25.48 42.99
CA ASN A 523 29.69 24.49 42.48
C ASN A 523 29.83 23.26 43.43
N ARG A 524 29.90 22.03 42.86
CA ARG A 524 30.53 20.77 43.35
C ARG A 524 29.71 19.59 42.83
N GLY A 525 30.26 18.53 42.25
CA GLY A 525 31.53 17.86 42.52
C GLY A 525 31.19 16.37 42.61
N GLY A 526 31.69 15.57 41.68
CA GLY A 526 31.20 14.21 41.41
C GLY A 526 31.51 13.16 42.48
N LYS A 527 31.11 11.92 42.19
CA LYS A 527 31.97 10.72 42.22
C LYS A 527 31.17 9.47 41.84
N ARG A 528 31.84 8.65 41.04
CA ARG A 528 31.54 7.27 40.71
C ARG A 528 31.45 6.42 41.99
N LYS A 529 30.55 5.44 42.02
CA LYS A 529 30.86 4.12 42.59
C LYS A 529 29.95 3.05 41.99
N ALA A 530 30.59 2.09 41.34
CA ALA A 530 30.00 0.81 40.98
C ALA A 530 29.91 -0.06 42.23
N ALA A 531 28.83 -0.84 42.33
CA ALA A 531 28.81 -2.10 43.07
C ALA A 531 27.77 -3.02 42.42
N ALA A 532 28.24 -4.18 41.99
CA ALA A 532 27.43 -5.33 41.64
C ALA A 532 26.81 -5.93 42.91
N SER A 533 25.60 -6.49 42.79
CA SER A 533 25.29 -7.87 43.19
C SER A 533 23.78 -8.16 43.12
N SER A 534 23.49 -9.24 42.41
CA SER A 534 22.63 -10.36 42.82
C SER A 534 21.11 -10.14 42.96
N ALA A 535 20.42 -10.86 42.08
CA ALA A 535 19.24 -11.70 42.31
C ALA A 535 18.43 -11.45 43.60
N SER A 536 17.19 -11.02 43.40
CA SER A 536 16.08 -11.27 44.32
C SER A 536 14.85 -11.65 43.50
N THR A 537 14.41 -12.88 43.70
CA THR A 537 13.06 -13.37 43.40
C THR A 537 12.00 -12.60 44.22
N CYS A 538 10.76 -12.71 43.71
CA CYS A 538 9.47 -12.54 44.39
C CYS A 538 8.76 -11.17 44.22
N LEU A 539 7.49 -11.32 43.80
CA LEU A 539 6.34 -10.42 44.05
C LEU A 539 6.32 -9.14 43.20
N ASP A 540 5.20 -8.55 42.80
CA ASP A 540 3.76 -8.81 42.81
C ASP A 540 3.17 -7.48 42.28
N GLY A 541 1.99 -7.48 41.67
CA GLY A 541 1.17 -6.28 41.48
C GLY A 541 1.69 -5.15 40.58
N GLY A 542 1.07 -5.02 39.41
CA GLY A 542 1.21 -3.83 38.56
C GLY A 542 0.09 -3.76 37.53
N GLU A 543 -1.16 -3.76 37.99
CA GLU A 543 -2.30 -3.28 37.22
C GLU A 543 -2.04 -1.84 36.79
N GLY A 544 -1.55 -1.68 35.56
CA GLY A 544 -1.46 -0.40 34.89
C GLY A 544 -2.73 -0.20 34.08
N ASP A 545 -3.62 0.64 34.59
CA ASP A 545 -4.73 1.28 33.88
C ASP A 545 -4.29 1.72 32.48
N MET A 546 -4.65 0.94 31.47
CA MET A 546 -4.66 1.42 30.10
C MET A 546 -6.00 2.09 29.86
N ALA A 547 -5.93 3.42 29.85
CA ALA A 547 -6.99 4.32 29.43
C ALA A 547 -7.70 3.74 28.20
N ALA A 548 -8.97 3.40 28.41
CA ALA A 548 -9.88 2.99 27.35
C ALA A 548 -9.94 4.08 26.28
N ASP A 549 -9.71 3.67 25.04
CA ASP A 549 -9.95 4.45 23.85
C ASP A 549 -11.47 4.68 23.71
N ASP A 550 -11.92 5.81 24.25
CA ASP A 550 -13.32 6.18 24.40
C ASP A 550 -13.87 6.78 23.09
N ARG A 551 -13.84 5.97 22.02
CA ARG A 551 -14.58 6.21 20.77
C ARG A 551 -15.48 5.04 20.40
N ARG A 552 -16.06 4.39 21.41
CA ARG A 552 -17.15 3.45 21.21
C ARG A 552 -18.45 4.23 21.06
N ALA A 553 -18.82 4.51 19.81
CA ALA A 553 -20.15 5.00 19.48
C ALA A 553 -21.20 4.09 20.12
N VAL A 554 -22.01 4.69 21.01
CA VAL A 554 -23.18 4.05 21.65
C VAL A 554 -24.17 3.68 20.54
N ARG A 555 -24.13 2.43 20.07
CA ARG A 555 -25.18 1.86 19.23
C ARG A 555 -26.12 1.02 20.09
N ARG A 556 -27.34 1.53 20.24
CA ARG A 556 -28.47 0.84 20.91
C ARG A 556 -28.76 -0.46 20.16
N ARG A 557 -28.44 -1.58 20.81
CA ARG A 557 -28.84 -2.93 20.42
C ARG A 557 -30.36 -3.05 20.62
N ARG A 558 -31.18 -2.70 19.62
CA ARG A 558 -32.61 -3.08 19.60
C ARG A 558 -32.66 -4.58 19.30
N LYS A 559 -32.92 -5.36 20.35
CA LYS A 559 -33.22 -6.79 20.29
C LYS A 559 -34.60 -6.92 19.62
N GLN A 560 -34.66 -7.37 18.38
CA GLN A 560 -35.91 -7.80 17.75
C GLN A 560 -36.22 -9.22 18.27
N THR A 561 -37.18 -9.33 19.18
CA THR A 561 -37.88 -10.58 19.47
C THR A 561 -39.13 -10.61 18.60
N ALA A 562 -39.17 -11.55 17.66
CA ALA A 562 -40.39 -11.95 16.99
C ALA A 562 -41.20 -12.82 17.98
N GLU A 563 -42.16 -12.23 18.66
CA GLU A 563 -43.21 -12.96 19.37
C GLU A 563 -44.36 -13.22 18.39
N GLY A 564 -44.58 -14.50 18.10
CA GLY A 564 -45.74 -14.96 17.34
C GLY A 564 -47.02 -14.74 18.13
N ALA A 565 -48.00 -14.12 17.48
CA ALA A 565 -49.35 -14.01 18.01
C ALA A 565 -50.08 -15.34 17.83
N ASP A 566 -50.11 -16.15 18.89
CA ASP A 566 -51.07 -17.25 19.02
C ASP A 566 -52.42 -16.67 19.50
N GLY A 567 -53.44 -16.88 18.67
CA GLY A 567 -54.83 -16.52 18.98
C GLY A 567 -55.42 -17.44 20.05
N GLY A 568 -55.54 -16.91 21.26
CA GLY A 568 -56.22 -17.56 22.38
C GLY A 568 -57.68 -17.11 22.52
N SER A 569 -58.57 -18.01 22.17
CA SER A 569 -60.01 -18.06 22.44
C SER A 569 -60.42 -17.58 23.85
N VAL A 570 -61.40 -16.67 23.93
CA VAL A 570 -62.15 -16.39 25.17
C VAL A 570 -63.56 -16.96 25.00
N MET A 571 -63.77 -18.10 25.65
CA MET A 571 -65.09 -18.61 26.01
C MET A 571 -65.65 -17.75 27.14
N GLY A 572 -66.90 -17.30 26.97
CA GLY A 572 -67.68 -16.71 28.05
C GLY A 572 -68.15 -17.78 29.03
N GLU A 573 -68.06 -17.45 30.32
CA GLU A 573 -68.68 -18.21 31.40
C GLU A 573 -70.19 -17.95 31.44
N GLN A 574 -70.94 -19.05 31.48
CA GLN A 574 -71.93 -19.32 32.53
C GLN A 574 -71.31 -20.31 33.52
#